data_AF-A0A5C4M2A7-F1
#
_entry.id   AF-A0A5C4M2A7-F1
#
_cell.length_a   1.000
_cell.length_b   1.000
_cell.length_c   1.000
_cell.angle_alpha   90.00
_cell.angle_beta   90.00
_cell.angle_gamma   90.00
#
_symmetry.space_group_name_H-M   'P 1'
#
loop_
_entity.id
_entity.type
_entity.pdbx_description
1 polymer ?
#
loop_
_entity_poly.entity_id
_entity_poly.type
_entity_poly.pdbx_seq_one_letter_code
_entity_poly.pdbx_strand_id
1 'polypeptide(L)' 'METDPAVVVPALLTAAGLSPLKEEVALMIASFPARVTEIEKLYAVAEARYEEPGLIFRAEP' A
#
# COMPACT_ATOMS: atom_id res chain seq x y z
N MET A 1 -11.28 -10.56 1.91
CA MET A 1 -10.12 -11.39 2.29
C MET A 1 -9.45 -10.64 3.42
N GLU A 2 -9.55 -11.14 4.65
CA GLU A 2 -8.91 -10.49 5.79
C GLU A 2 -7.41 -10.82 5.71
N THR A 3 -6.61 -9.78 5.45
CA THR A 3 -5.18 -9.92 5.19
C THR A 3 -4.44 -9.81 6.53
N ASP A 4 -3.76 -10.88 6.96
CA ASP A 4 -2.94 -10.83 8.18
C ASP A 4 -1.74 -9.88 7.99
N PRO A 5 -1.68 -8.73 8.70
CA PRO A 5 -0.59 -7.78 8.55
C PRO A 5 0.77 -8.35 8.94
N ALA A 6 0.81 -9.33 9.86
CA ALA A 6 2.04 -9.98 10.29
C ALA A 6 2.69 -10.81 9.18
N VAL A 7 1.90 -11.22 8.17
CA VAL A 7 2.39 -11.93 6.98
C VAL A 7 2.71 -10.96 5.85
N VAL A 8 1.82 -9.97 5.61
CA VAL A 8 1.93 -9.10 4.44
C VAL A 8 3.00 -8.03 4.57
N VAL A 9 3.15 -7.41 5.74
CA VAL A 9 4.16 -6.36 5.91
C VAL A 9 5.58 -6.89 5.65
N PRO A 10 6.02 -8.03 6.22
CA PRO A 10 7.34 -8.59 5.92
C PRO A 10 7.51 -9.02 4.46
N ALA A 11 6.47 -9.59 3.85
CA ALA A 11 6.52 -10.03 2.46
C ALA A 11 6.72 -8.83 1.50
N LEU A 12 6.01 -7.74 1.72
CA LEU A 12 6.14 -6.52 0.91
C LEU A 12 7.49 -5.85 1.09
N LEU A 13 8.00 -5.77 2.33
CA LEU A 13 9.34 -5.21 2.60
C LEU A 13 10.43 -6.04 1.90
N THR A 14 10.30 -7.37 1.94
CA THR A 14 11.22 -8.30 1.24
C THR A 14 11.15 -8.10 -0.27
N ALA A 15 9.95 -8.01 -0.85
CA ALA A 15 9.78 -7.76 -2.29
C ALA A 15 10.34 -6.40 -2.72
N ALA A 16 10.30 -5.40 -1.83
CA ALA A 16 10.89 -4.08 -2.05
C ALA A 16 12.42 -4.04 -1.82
N GLY A 17 13.04 -5.13 -1.38
CA GLY A 17 14.47 -5.17 -1.05
C GLY A 17 14.84 -4.34 0.18
N LEU A 18 13.87 -4.06 1.06
CA LEU A 18 14.07 -3.26 2.27
C LEU A 18 14.35 -4.16 3.47
N SER A 19 15.20 -3.69 4.38
CA SER A 19 15.52 -4.38 5.64
C SER A 19 15.43 -3.40 6.82
N PRO A 20 14.21 -2.98 7.23
CA PRO A 20 14.01 -2.10 8.37
C PRO A 20 14.34 -2.80 9.70
N LEU A 21 14.45 -2.02 10.77
CA LEU A 21 14.58 -2.53 12.12
C LEU A 21 13.31 -3.26 12.57
N LYS A 22 13.45 -4.18 13.54
CA LYS A 22 12.32 -4.98 14.02
C LYS A 22 11.23 -4.13 14.65
N GLU A 23 11.62 -3.05 15.32
CA GLU A 23 10.73 -2.09 15.97
C GLU A 23 9.91 -1.33 14.92
N GLU A 24 10.52 -1.00 13.78
CA GLU A 24 9.84 -0.34 12.66
C GLU A 24 8.82 -1.29 12.01
N VAL A 25 9.18 -2.56 11.81
CA VAL A 25 8.26 -3.58 11.29
C VAL A 25 7.07 -3.76 12.23
N ALA A 26 7.29 -3.83 13.54
CA ALA A 26 6.22 -3.94 14.53
C ALA A 26 5.26 -2.74 14.49
N LEU A 27 5.81 -1.52 14.34
CA LEU A 27 4.99 -0.31 14.18
C LEU A 27 4.16 -0.34 12.88
N MET A 28 4.75 -0.81 11.77
CA MET A 28 4.04 -0.93 10.50
C MET A 28 2.90 -1.95 10.58
N ILE A 29 3.13 -3.12 11.21
CA ILE A 29 2.09 -4.12 11.46
C ILE A 29 0.94 -3.53 12.29
N ALA A 30 1.26 -2.84 13.39
CA ALA A 30 0.26 -2.24 14.28
C ALA A 30 -0.57 -1.14 13.61
N SER A 31 0.05 -0.36 12.71
CA SER A 31 -0.62 0.73 11.98
C SER A 31 -1.34 0.28 10.71
N PHE A 32 -1.11 -0.95 10.24
CA PHE A 32 -1.66 -1.47 8.99
C PHE A 32 -3.20 -1.39 8.90
N PRO A 33 -4.00 -1.80 9.91
CA PRO A 33 -5.46 -1.76 9.81
C PRO A 33 -6.01 -0.33 9.61
N ALA A 34 -5.42 0.65 10.31
CA ALA A 34 -5.78 2.05 10.14
C ALA A 34 -5.43 2.53 8.72
N ARG A 35 -4.27 2.13 8.20
CA ARG A 35 -3.85 2.48 6.84
C ARG A 35 -4.78 1.90 5.77
N VAL A 36 -5.22 0.65 5.93
CA VAL A 36 -6.22 0.03 5.04
C VAL A 36 -7.51 0.84 5.04
N THR A 37 -8.02 1.20 6.22
CA THR A 37 -9.23 2.01 6.36
C THR A 37 -9.10 3.36 5.62
N GLU A 38 -7.96 4.05 5.76
CA GLU A 38 -7.75 5.32 5.07
C GLU A 38 -7.67 5.14 3.54
N ILE A 39 -7.06 4.05 3.07
CA ILE A 39 -7.02 3.72 1.64
C ILE A 39 -8.43 3.42 1.11
N GLU A 40 -9.22 2.65 1.83
CA GLU A 40 -10.60 2.32 1.46
C GLU A 40 -11.47 3.58 1.36
N LYS A 41 -11.30 4.55 2.27
CA LYS A 41 -11.97 5.85 2.18
C LYS A 41 -11.62 6.60 0.90
N LEU A 42 -10.35 6.58 0.46
CA LEU A 42 -9.95 7.18 -0.81
C LEU A 42 -10.64 6.50 -1.99
N TYR A 43 -10.69 5.16 -1.99
CA TYR A 43 -11.38 4.41 -3.05
C TYR A 43 -12.90 4.60 -3.06
N ALA A 44 -13.51 4.98 -1.93
CA ALA A 44 -14.94 5.24 -1.84
C ALA A 44 -15.37 6.54 -2.53
N VAL A 45 -14.45 7.48 -2.78
CA VAL A 45 -14.74 8.71 -3.51
C VAL A 45 -14.74 8.41 -5.01
N ALA A 46 -15.92 8.26 -5.61
CA ALA A 46 -16.07 7.86 -7.01
C ALA A 46 -15.40 8.86 -7.97
N GLU A 47 -15.46 10.14 -7.66
CA GLU A 47 -14.86 11.24 -8.41
C GLU A 47 -13.32 11.27 -8.32
N ALA A 48 -12.73 10.59 -7.34
CA ALA A 48 -11.28 10.43 -7.21
C ALA A 48 -10.73 9.27 -8.05
N ARG A 49 -11.61 8.46 -8.66
CA ARG A 49 -11.20 7.39 -9.57
C ARG A 49 -11.02 7.97 -10.96
N TYR A 50 -9.77 8.08 -11.38
CA TYR A 50 -9.46 8.43 -12.77
C TYR A 50 -10.02 7.35 -13.72
N GLU A 51 -10.58 7.77 -14.86
CA GLU A 51 -10.98 6.84 -15.94
C GLU A 51 -9.76 6.11 -16.53
N GLU A 52 -8.60 6.78 -16.55
CA GLU A 52 -7.30 6.22 -16.93
C GLU A 52 -6.29 6.36 -15.78
N PRO A 53 -5.47 5.35 -15.47
CA PRO A 53 -4.53 5.41 -14.34
C PRO A 53 -3.39 6.40 -14.60
N GLY A 54 -3.58 7.65 -14.17
CA GLY A 54 -2.54 8.68 -14.16
C GLY A 54 -2.04 9.10 -15.54
N LEU A 55 -0.96 9.89 -15.56
CA LEU A 55 -0.32 10.35 -16.80
C LEU A 55 0.28 9.16 -17.56
N ILE A 56 -0.27 8.85 -18.73
CA ILE A 56 0.32 7.89 -19.66
C ILE A 56 1.51 8.56 -20.34
N PHE A 57 2.73 8.19 -19.94
CA PHE A 57 3.92 8.62 -20.65
C PHE A 57 4.06 7.84 -21.95
N ARG A 58 3.93 8.52 -23.09
CA ARG A 58 4.23 7.96 -24.41
C ARG A 58 5.68 8.27 -24.75
N ALA A 59 6.52 7.24 -24.72
CA ALA A 59 7.85 7.29 -25.31
C ALA A 59 7.71 7.16 -26.84
N GLU A 60 7.17 8.18 -27.50
CA GLU A 60 7.29 8.29 -28.96
C GLU A 60 8.74 8.72 -29.30
N PRO A 61 9.32 8.22 -30.42
CA PRO A 61 10.69 8.53 -30.82
C PRO A 61 10.97 10.02 -31.04
#